data_AF-A0A699VUW2-F1
#
_entry.id   AF-A0A699VUW2-F1
#
_cell.length_a   1.000
_cell.length_b   1.000
_cell.length_c   1.000
_cell.angle_alpha   90.00
_cell.angle_beta   90.00
_cell.angle_gamma   90.00
#
_symmetry.space_group_name_H-M   'P 1'
#
loop_
_entity.id
_entity.type
_entity.pdbx_description
1 polymer ?
#
loop_
_entity_poly.entity_id
_entity_poly.type
_entity_poly.pdbx_seq_one_letter_code
_entity_poly.pdbx_strand_id
1 'polypeptide(L)'
;QTEARKPKNIKEEDVGGMLVENSRDPEKVRTEKLEPRADGTLCLNGRSWLPCYGDLRTVIMHESHKSKYSIHSGSKKMYQDMKKLYWWPNMKADIATYVLSFLSRRKATTLFG
;
A
#
# COMPACT_ATOMS: atom_id res chain seq x y z
N GLN A 1 21.90 -29.54 27.29
CA GLN A 1 21.35 -28.26 27.80
C GLN A 1 20.97 -27.43 26.58
N THR A 2 19.69 -27.40 26.24
CA THR A 2 19.16 -26.69 25.07
C THR A 2 18.27 -25.56 25.59
N GLU A 3 18.81 -24.33 25.61
CA GLU A 3 18.05 -23.14 25.98
C GLU A 3 17.26 -22.66 24.77
N ALA A 4 15.95 -22.91 24.77
CA ALA A 4 15.03 -22.41 23.78
C ALA A 4 14.80 -20.91 24.00
N ARG A 5 15.37 -20.09 23.12
CA ARG A 5 15.22 -18.64 23.10
C ARG A 5 13.77 -18.29 22.70
N LYS A 6 12.96 -17.81 23.66
CA LYS A 6 11.61 -17.27 23.42
C LYS A 6 11.65 -16.18 22.33
N PRO A 7 10.81 -16.23 21.27
CA PRO A 7 10.65 -15.09 20.39
C PRO A 7 9.84 -13.99 21.09
N LYS A 8 10.45 -12.81 21.10
CA LYS A 8 9.95 -11.54 21.60
C LYS A 8 8.82 -11.02 20.69
N ASN A 9 7.62 -10.86 21.26
CA ASN A 9 6.63 -9.82 20.97
C ASN A 9 6.47 -9.40 19.49
N ILE A 10 5.65 -10.16 18.78
CA ILE A 10 5.01 -9.76 17.52
C ILE A 10 3.82 -8.87 17.90
N LYS A 11 3.78 -7.64 17.41
CA LYS A 11 2.64 -6.74 17.59
C LYS A 11 1.47 -7.29 16.79
N GLU A 12 0.28 -7.38 17.37
CA GLU A 12 -0.91 -7.95 16.71
C GLU A 12 -1.31 -7.21 15.41
N GLU A 13 -0.80 -5.99 15.19
CA GLU A 13 -0.91 -5.26 13.92
C GLU A 13 -0.12 -5.89 12.76
N ASP A 14 0.86 -6.78 13.03
CA ASP A 14 1.62 -7.55 12.03
C ASP A 14 1.06 -8.97 11.84
N VAL A 15 0.09 -9.41 12.67
CA VAL A 15 -0.53 -10.75 12.62
C VAL A 15 -1.85 -10.74 11.82
N GLY A 16 -2.23 -9.61 11.22
CA GLY A 16 -3.41 -9.54 10.33
C GLY A 16 -3.24 -10.28 9.00
N GLY A 17 -2.06 -10.86 8.72
CA GLY A 17 -1.69 -11.43 7.42
C GLY A 17 -1.49 -12.95 7.39
N MET A 18 -1.73 -13.69 8.46
CA MET A 18 -1.51 -15.14 8.47
C MET A 18 -2.77 -15.92 8.05
N LEU A 19 -2.62 -16.68 6.97
CA LEU A 19 -3.46 -17.79 6.48
C LEU A 19 -4.66 -17.44 5.57
N VAL A 20 -4.47 -17.62 4.26
CA VAL A 20 -4.99 -18.76 3.47
C VAL A 20 -4.23 -18.76 2.14
N GLU A 21 -3.21 -19.61 2.04
CA GLU A 21 -2.74 -20.09 0.74
C GLU A 21 -3.76 -21.12 0.25
N ASN A 22 -4.29 -20.91 -0.97
CA ASN A 22 -4.86 -21.90 -1.91
C ASN A 22 -5.93 -21.33 -2.87
N SER A 23 -6.24 -20.04 -2.83
CA SER A 23 -7.04 -19.41 -3.91
C SER A 23 -6.13 -18.92 -5.04
N ARG A 24 -6.50 -19.23 -6.29
CA ARG A 24 -5.86 -18.70 -7.51
C ARG A 24 -5.91 -17.16 -7.61
N ASP A 25 -6.72 -16.52 -6.78
CA ASP A 25 -6.84 -15.07 -6.68
C ASP A 25 -6.68 -14.63 -5.20
N PRO A 26 -5.51 -14.08 -4.82
CA PRO A 26 -5.26 -13.57 -3.47
C PRO A 26 -5.99 -12.26 -3.17
N GLU A 27 -6.54 -11.56 -4.18
CA GLU A 27 -7.47 -10.46 -3.93
C GLU A 27 -8.81 -11.04 -3.45
N LYS A 28 -9.35 -12.05 -4.15
CA LYS A 28 -10.67 -12.66 -3.87
C LYS A 28 -10.85 -13.18 -2.44
N VAL A 29 -9.82 -13.77 -1.85
CA VAL A 29 -9.84 -14.27 -0.44
C VAL A 29 -9.85 -13.14 0.59
N ARG A 30 -9.35 -11.95 0.22
CA ARG A 30 -9.22 -10.81 1.14
C ARG A 30 -10.36 -9.80 0.98
N THR A 31 -11.16 -9.91 -0.09
CA THR A 31 -12.34 -9.09 -0.37
C THR A 31 -13.53 -9.45 0.53
N GLU A 32 -13.58 -10.66 1.11
CA GLU A 32 -14.71 -11.14 1.91
C GLU A 32 -14.91 -10.39 3.24
N LYS A 33 -13.89 -9.65 3.72
CA LYS A 33 -13.97 -8.79 4.92
C LYS A 33 -14.22 -7.32 4.60
N LEU A 34 -14.62 -7.00 3.36
CA LEU A 34 -14.88 -5.62 2.96
C LEU A 34 -16.32 -5.23 3.26
N GLU A 35 -16.46 -4.10 3.92
CA GLU A 35 -17.74 -3.46 4.23
C GLU A 35 -18.13 -2.51 3.08
N PRO A 36 -19.34 -2.65 2.49
CA PRO A 36 -19.83 -1.69 1.52
C PRO A 36 -20.17 -0.35 2.19
N ARG A 37 -19.85 0.76 1.52
CA ARG A 37 -20.27 2.11 1.90
C ARG A 37 -21.47 2.56 1.06
N ALA A 38 -22.17 3.58 1.57
CA ALA A 38 -23.33 4.18 0.90
C ALA A 38 -22.99 4.79 -0.48
N ASP A 39 -21.73 5.14 -0.72
CA ASP A 39 -21.24 5.66 -2.01
C ASP A 39 -20.88 4.54 -3.02
N GLY A 40 -21.14 3.27 -2.68
CA GLY A 40 -20.80 2.12 -3.51
C GLY A 40 -19.34 1.67 -3.42
N THR A 41 -18.51 2.31 -2.59
CA THR A 41 -17.13 1.88 -2.38
C THR A 41 -17.04 0.76 -1.34
N LEU A 42 -15.98 -0.05 -1.43
CA LEU A 42 -15.68 -1.09 -0.45
C LEU A 42 -14.64 -0.59 0.55
N CYS A 43 -14.73 -1.00 1.81
CA CYS A 43 -13.85 -0.53 2.88
C CYS A 43 -13.39 -1.64 3.82
N LEU A 44 -12.18 -1.49 4.36
CA LEU A 44 -11.63 -2.36 5.41
C LEU A 44 -11.21 -1.51 6.60
N ASN A 45 -11.78 -1.78 7.78
CA ASN A 45 -11.49 -1.06 9.02
C ASN A 45 -11.58 0.47 8.85
N GLY A 46 -12.61 0.95 8.16
CA GLY A 46 -12.83 2.37 7.87
C GLY A 46 -11.98 2.96 6.74
N ARG A 47 -11.06 2.20 6.14
CA ARG A 47 -10.21 2.63 5.01
C ARG A 47 -10.79 2.20 3.68
N SER A 48 -10.75 3.07 2.68
CA SER A 48 -11.23 2.77 1.33
C SER A 48 -10.34 1.71 0.67
N TRP A 49 -10.96 0.63 0.21
CA TRP A 49 -10.31 -0.39 -0.58
C TRP A 49 -10.14 0.10 -2.01
N LEU A 50 -8.94 -0.06 -2.57
CA LEU A 50 -8.65 0.32 -3.95
C LEU A 50 -8.51 -0.92 -4.84
N PRO A 51 -9.36 -1.06 -5.87
CA PRO A 51 -9.24 -2.14 -6.83
C PRO A 51 -7.92 -2.10 -7.60
N CYS A 52 -7.51 -3.26 -8.13
CA CYS A 52 -6.33 -3.38 -9.00
C CYS A 52 -6.63 -2.98 -10.46
N TYR A 53 -7.91 -2.81 -10.82
CA TYR A 53 -8.29 -2.47 -12.18
C TYR A 53 -8.16 -0.96 -12.45
N GLY A 54 -7.62 -0.66 -13.63
CA GLY A 54 -7.42 0.71 -14.11
C GLY A 54 -6.28 1.46 -13.41
N ASP A 55 -6.17 2.76 -13.69
CA ASP A 55 -5.09 3.61 -13.20
C ASP A 55 -5.38 4.25 -11.84
N LEU A 56 -6.43 3.83 -11.14
CA LEU A 56 -6.90 4.50 -9.92
C LEU A 56 -5.82 4.57 -8.82
N ARG A 57 -5.10 3.46 -8.57
CA ARG A 57 -3.98 3.42 -7.62
C ARG A 57 -2.88 4.40 -8.03
N THR A 58 -2.57 4.49 -9.32
CA THR A 58 -1.55 5.39 -9.88
C THR A 58 -1.95 6.85 -9.75
N VAL A 59 -3.20 7.20 -10.09
CA VAL A 59 -3.72 8.57 -9.97
C VAL A 59 -3.67 9.03 -8.52
N ILE A 60 -4.10 8.20 -7.58
CA ILE A 60 -4.07 8.54 -6.15
C ILE A 60 -2.63 8.72 -5.65
N MET A 61 -1.69 7.86 -6.09
CA MET A 61 -0.27 8.02 -5.78
C MET A 61 0.30 9.31 -6.38
N HIS A 62 -0.12 9.67 -7.60
CA HIS A 62 0.30 10.90 -8.28
C HIS A 62 -0.17 12.16 -7.58
N GLU A 63 -1.46 12.26 -7.28
CA GLU A 63 -2.04 13.41 -6.57
C GLU A 63 -1.44 13.57 -5.17
N SER A 64 -1.26 12.45 -4.45
CA SER A 64 -0.60 12.43 -3.14
C SER A 64 0.85 12.95 -3.24
N HIS A 65 1.57 12.52 -4.28
CA HIS A 65 2.94 12.94 -4.53
C HIS A 65 3.06 14.43 -4.88
N LYS A 66 2.16 14.94 -5.74
CA LYS A 66 2.15 16.33 -6.20
C LYS A 66 1.77 17.31 -5.09
N SER A 67 0.75 16.97 -4.29
CA SER A 67 0.22 17.85 -3.24
C SER A 67 1.16 18.00 -2.04
N LYS A 68 1.87 16.94 -1.63
CA LYS A 68 2.55 16.91 -0.32
C LYS A 68 4.03 16.58 -0.34
N TYR A 69 4.55 16.00 -1.44
CA TYR A 69 5.83 15.28 -1.43
C TYR A 69 6.84 15.75 -2.47
N SER A 70 6.53 16.84 -3.20
CA SER A 70 7.33 17.33 -4.32
C SER A 70 8.81 17.55 -4.00
N ILE A 71 9.14 17.89 -2.74
CA ILE A 71 10.50 18.36 -2.41
C ILE A 71 11.40 17.25 -1.84
N HIS A 72 10.98 16.34 -0.96
CA HIS A 72 11.91 15.36 -0.35
C HIS A 72 11.28 14.12 0.31
N SER A 73 9.98 13.88 0.11
CA SER A 73 9.30 12.86 0.90
C SER A 73 9.35 11.51 0.19
N GLY A 74 10.22 10.62 0.66
CA GLY A 74 10.36 9.28 0.11
C GLY A 74 9.12 8.39 0.29
N SER A 75 9.16 7.22 -0.36
CA SER A 75 8.10 6.20 -0.34
C SER A 75 7.56 5.86 1.06
N LYS A 76 8.42 5.90 2.10
CA LYS A 76 8.02 5.67 3.49
C LYS A 76 6.97 6.66 3.99
N LYS A 77 7.12 7.95 3.72
CA LYS A 77 6.17 8.98 4.17
C LYS A 77 4.86 8.86 3.41
N MET A 78 4.94 8.64 2.10
CA MET A 78 3.78 8.42 1.24
C MET A 78 2.96 7.21 1.73
N TYR A 79 3.61 6.10 2.07
CA TYR A 79 2.93 4.95 2.68
C TYR A 79 2.24 5.28 4.01
N GLN A 80 2.91 5.99 4.93
CA GLN A 80 2.34 6.29 6.26
C GLN A 80 1.11 7.20 6.19
N ASP A 81 1.04 8.10 5.23
CA ASP A 81 -0.12 8.98 5.08
C ASP A 81 -1.24 8.30 4.28
N MET A 82 -0.91 7.58 3.22
CA MET A 82 -1.92 6.87 2.43
C MET A 82 -2.57 5.72 3.20
N LYS A 83 -1.83 4.97 4.04
CA LYS A 83 -2.37 3.83 4.80
C LYS A 83 -3.46 4.22 5.81
N LYS A 84 -3.63 5.52 6.09
CA LYS A 84 -4.68 6.06 6.97
C LYS A 84 -6.03 6.13 6.25
N LEU A 85 -6.00 6.31 4.93
CA LEU A 85 -7.19 6.54 4.11
C LEU A 85 -7.50 5.34 3.20
N TYR A 86 -6.46 4.71 2.66
CA TYR A 86 -6.57 3.70 1.63
C TYR A 86 -5.92 2.38 2.05
N TRP A 87 -6.38 1.30 1.43
CA TRP A 87 -5.83 -0.03 1.59
C TRP A 87 -5.93 -0.85 0.30
N TRP A 88 -4.88 -1.58 -0.05
CA TRP A 88 -4.88 -2.62 -1.08
C TRP A 88 -3.71 -3.60 -0.90
N PRO A 89 -3.76 -4.81 -1.50
CA PRO A 89 -2.66 -5.76 -1.44
C PRO A 89 -1.37 -5.18 -2.03
N ASN A 90 -0.22 -5.42 -1.42
CA ASN A 90 1.09 -4.94 -1.88
C ASN A 90 1.28 -3.41 -1.94
N MET A 91 0.41 -2.62 -1.28
CA MET A 91 0.46 -1.15 -1.23
C MET A 91 1.86 -0.55 -0.99
N LYS A 92 2.65 -1.14 -0.09
CA LYS A 92 4.01 -0.65 0.21
C LYS A 92 4.98 -0.83 -0.97
N ALA A 93 4.87 -1.94 -1.70
CA ALA A 93 5.72 -2.22 -2.86
C ALA A 93 5.32 -1.32 -4.04
N ASP A 94 4.02 -1.16 -4.30
CA ASP A 94 3.51 -0.29 -5.37
C ASP A 94 3.97 1.16 -5.18
N ILE A 95 3.88 1.68 -3.95
CA ILE A 95 4.35 3.02 -3.59
C ILE A 95 5.87 3.15 -3.81
N ALA A 96 6.65 2.14 -3.45
CA ALA A 96 8.10 2.15 -3.67
C ALA A 96 8.44 2.19 -5.17
N THR A 97 7.79 1.34 -5.97
CA THR A 97 7.94 1.29 -7.43
C THR A 97 7.53 2.60 -8.08
N TYR A 98 6.41 3.19 -7.65
CA TYR A 98 5.94 4.48 -8.15
C TYR A 98 6.97 5.59 -7.91
N VAL A 99 7.45 5.73 -6.66
CA VAL A 99 8.45 6.75 -6.30
C VAL A 99 9.76 6.53 -7.05
N LEU A 100 10.21 5.28 -7.21
CA LEU A 100 11.41 4.96 -7.97
C LEU A 100 11.28 5.36 -9.46
N SER A 101 10.13 5.05 -10.07
CA SER A 101 9.85 5.43 -11.46
C SER A 101 9.82 6.94 -11.64
N PHE A 102 9.27 7.67 -10.66
CA PHE A 102 9.16 9.11 -10.68
C PHE A 102 10.53 9.79 -10.51
N LEU A 103 11.37 9.29 -9.60
CA LEU A 103 12.76 9.74 -9.46
C LEU A 103 13.57 9.50 -10.73
N SER A 104 13.37 8.36 -11.39
CA SER A 104 14.03 8.03 -12.66
C SER A 104 13.63 9.02 -13.76
N ARG A 105 12.34 9.35 -13.87
CA ARG A 105 11.85 10.39 -14.80
C ARG A 105 12.43 11.77 -14.50
N ARG A 106 12.48 12.18 -13.23
CA ARG A 106 13.08 13.47 -12.83
C ARG A 106 14.55 13.58 -13.25
N LYS A 107 15.34 12.52 -13.02
CA LYS A 107 16.76 12.49 -13.40
C LYS A 107 16.96 12.61 -14.92
N ALA A 108 16.11 11.96 -15.71
CA ALA A 108 16.14 12.08 -17.16
C ALA A 108 15.86 13.52 -17.62
N THR A 109 14.87 14.20 -17.02
CA THR A 109 14.57 15.60 -17.35
C THR A 109 15.71 16.56 -17.00
N THR A 110 16.49 16.28 -15.94
CA THR A 110 17.67 17.10 -15.58
C THR A 110 18.89 16.86 -16.47
N LEU A 111 18.99 15.70 -17.15
CA LEU A 111 20.12 15.37 -18.03
C LEU A 111 19.95 15.89 -19.47
N PHE A 112 18.74 16.31 -19.85
CA PHE A 112 18.42 16.87 -21.18
C PHE A 112 18.03 18.36 -21.12
N GLY A 113 18.30 19.03 -20.00
CA GLY A 113 18.03 20.46 -19.78
C GLY A 113 19.30 21.29 -19.71
#